data_AF-A0AAV4GF43-F1
#
_entry.id   AF-A0AAV4GF43-F1
#
_cell.length_a   1.000
_cell.length_b   1.000
_cell.length_c   1.000
_cell.angle_alpha   90.00
_cell.angle_beta   90.00
_cell.angle_gamma   90.00
#
_symmetry.space_group_name_H-M   'P 1'
#
loop_
_entity.id
_entity.type
_entity.pdbx_description
1 polymer ?
#
loop_
_entity_poly.entity_id
_entity_poly.type
_entity_poly.pdbx_seq_one_letter_code
_entity_poly.pdbx_strand_id
1 'polypeptide(L)'
;MNKTSNGTRKIIVNVNLDSIPVKMELDTGAALSLMTIKDYEDFFGNRPSLASTPVKLKTYTGEIIHPLGKTVVNITTPTQNTKQDLYIPEKGSNPIFGRDWLSQVTMNWEGLHQQNLSIK
;
A
#
# COMPACT_ATOMS: atom_id res chain seq x y z
N MET A 1 -16.69 -8.12 -29.76
CA MET A 1 -16.13 -6.82 -29.35
C MET A 1 -14.77 -7.08 -28.72
N ASN A 2 -13.68 -6.75 -29.41
CA ASN A 2 -12.33 -6.95 -28.88
C ASN A 2 -12.03 -5.80 -27.90
N LYS A 3 -12.11 -6.08 -26.59
CA LYS A 3 -11.57 -5.17 -25.58
C LYS A 3 -10.05 -5.35 -25.57
N THR A 4 -9.34 -4.51 -26.30
CA THR A 4 -7.91 -4.34 -26.08
C THR A 4 -7.73 -3.56 -24.78
N SER A 5 -7.05 -4.16 -23.79
CA SER A 5 -6.67 -3.45 -22.57
C SER A 5 -5.53 -2.49 -22.92
N ASN A 6 -5.85 -1.28 -23.36
CA ASN A 6 -4.95 -0.17 -23.10
C ASN A 6 -4.73 -0.17 -21.58
N GLY A 7 -3.50 -0.44 -21.15
CA GLY A 7 -3.14 -0.63 -19.74
C GLY A 7 -3.85 0.41 -18.88
N THR A 8 -4.82 -0.04 -18.09
CA THR A 8 -5.64 0.86 -17.29
C THR A 8 -4.71 1.45 -16.22
N ARG A 9 -4.72 2.78 -16.05
CA ARG A 9 -3.81 3.42 -15.11
C ARG A 9 -4.01 2.85 -13.71
N LYS A 10 -2.91 2.69 -12.99
CA LYS A 10 -2.91 2.33 -11.57
C LYS A 10 -3.73 3.36 -10.79
N ILE A 11 -4.59 2.87 -9.89
CA ILE A 11 -5.33 3.73 -8.98
C ILE A 11 -4.40 4.04 -7.80
N ILE A 12 -4.11 5.32 -7.58
CA ILE A 12 -3.23 5.76 -6.49
C ILE A 12 -4.08 6.37 -5.38
N VAL A 13 -3.89 5.89 -4.16
CA VAL A 13 -4.47 6.48 -2.95
C VAL A 13 -3.42 7.29 -2.21
N ASN A 14 -3.82 8.47 -1.74
CA ASN A 14 -2.99 9.31 -0.88
C ASN A 14 -3.42 9.04 0.57
N VAL A 15 -2.50 8.54 1.38
CA VAL A 15 -2.73 8.25 2.80
C VAL A 15 -1.67 8.95 3.65
N ASN A 16 -2.04 9.36 4.87
CA ASN A 16 -1.05 9.82 5.84
C ASN A 16 -0.67 8.66 6.76
N LEU A 17 0.58 8.23 6.70
CA LEU A 17 1.17 7.22 7.57
C LEU A 17 2.07 7.91 8.59
N ASP A 18 1.71 7.88 9.87
CA ASP A 18 2.45 8.57 10.93
C ASP A 18 2.70 10.06 10.63
N SER A 19 1.69 10.73 10.05
CA SER A 19 1.73 12.13 9.59
C SER A 19 2.59 12.39 8.34
N ILE A 20 3.06 11.35 7.67
CA ILE A 20 3.81 11.43 6.41
C ILE A 20 2.86 11.10 5.24
N PRO A 21 2.71 11.99 4.25
CA PRO A 21 1.87 11.71 3.08
C PRO A 21 2.56 10.70 2.16
N VAL A 22 1.91 9.56 1.92
CA VAL A 22 2.41 8.48 1.09
C VAL A 22 1.40 8.18 -0.03
N LYS A 23 1.94 8.06 -1.25
CA LYS A 23 1.21 7.56 -2.42
C LYS A 23 1.33 6.04 -2.47
N MET A 24 0.19 5.36 -2.45
CA MET A 24 0.14 3.91 -2.53
C MET A 24 -0.74 3.47 -3.70
N GLU A 25 -0.36 2.39 -4.36
CA GLU A 25 -1.18 1.74 -5.38
C GLU A 25 -2.27 0.90 -4.72
N LEU A 26 -3.54 1.19 -5.04
CA LEU A 26 -4.66 0.39 -4.61
C LEU A 26 -4.66 -0.93 -5.38
N ASP A 27 -4.42 -2.03 -4.68
CA ASP A 27 -4.30 -3.36 -5.27
C ASP A 27 -5.26 -4.34 -4.59
N THR A 28 -6.36 -4.65 -5.28
CA THR A 28 -7.34 -5.65 -4.82
C THR A 28 -6.81 -7.09 -4.95
N GLY A 29 -5.76 -7.32 -5.73
CA GLY A 29 -5.06 -8.61 -5.85
C GLY A 29 -4.13 -8.87 -4.66
N ALA A 30 -3.58 -7.83 -4.04
CA ALA A 30 -2.71 -7.96 -2.87
C ALA A 30 -3.48 -8.22 -1.57
N ALA A 31 -3.09 -9.27 -0.85
CA ALA A 31 -3.70 -9.60 0.44
C ALA A 31 -3.29 -8.64 1.57
N LEU A 32 -2.05 -8.17 1.54
CA LEU A 32 -1.43 -7.34 2.57
C LEU A 32 -0.89 -6.05 1.98
N SER A 33 -0.79 -5.02 2.81
CA SER A 33 -0.20 -3.74 2.43
C SER A 33 1.31 -3.76 2.62
N LEU A 34 2.02 -3.32 1.59
CA LEU A 34 3.46 -3.53 1.43
C LEU A 34 4.19 -2.22 1.14
N MET A 35 5.43 -2.11 1.59
CA MET A 35 6.35 -1.03 1.21
C MET A 35 7.77 -1.59 1.16
N THR A 36 8.52 -1.34 0.10
CA THR A 36 9.90 -1.85 0.01
C THR A 36 10.77 -1.28 1.13
N ILE A 37 11.83 -1.98 1.53
CA ILE A 37 12.78 -1.45 2.52
C ILE A 37 13.37 -0.10 2.11
N LYS A 38 13.64 0.07 0.81
CA LYS A 38 14.13 1.35 0.27
C LYS A 38 13.12 2.47 0.49
N ASP A 39 11.85 2.25 0.14
CA ASP A 39 10.81 3.28 0.35
C ASP A 39 10.58 3.53 1.84
N TYR A 40 10.67 2.48 2.66
CA TYR A 40 10.56 2.58 4.11
C TYR A 40 11.65 3.48 4.70
N GLU A 41 12.89 3.30 4.24
CA GLU A 41 14.03 4.15 4.59
C GLU A 41 13.81 5.60 4.15
N ASP A 42 13.36 5.80 2.92
CA ASP A 42 13.14 7.12 2.35
C ASP A 42 12.02 7.90 3.05
N PHE A 43 10.91 7.23 3.39
CA PHE A 43 9.77 7.87 4.07
C PHE A 43 9.99 8.01 5.57
N PHE A 44 10.54 7.00 6.23
CA PHE A 44 10.52 6.89 7.69
C PHE A 44 11.90 6.91 8.35
N GLY A 45 12.98 6.98 7.59
CA GLY A 45 14.35 7.06 8.13
C GLY A 45 14.70 5.87 9.03
N ASN A 46 14.21 4.66 8.69
CA ASN A 46 14.35 3.44 9.48
C ASN A 46 13.71 3.49 10.88
N ARG A 47 12.66 4.30 11.09
CA ARG A 47 11.91 4.33 12.34
C ARG A 47 10.39 4.20 12.14
N PRO A 48 9.71 3.34 12.92
CA PRO A 48 10.24 2.53 14.02
C PRO A 48 11.06 1.31 13.54
N SER A 49 11.62 0.52 14.46
CA SER A 49 12.33 -0.72 14.09
C SER A 49 11.35 -1.77 13.55
N LEU A 50 11.77 -2.56 12.56
CA LEU A 50 10.96 -3.66 12.05
C LEU A 50 10.88 -4.81 13.05
N ALA A 51 9.66 -5.26 13.33
CA ALA A 51 9.41 -6.50 14.06
C ALA A 51 9.49 -7.71 13.13
N SER A 52 10.00 -8.83 13.64
CA SER A 52 9.96 -10.10 12.92
C SER A 52 8.51 -10.54 12.66
N THR A 53 8.30 -11.24 11.54
CA THR A 53 6.97 -11.74 11.16
C THR A 53 7.09 -13.14 10.54
N PRO A 54 6.17 -14.07 10.87
CA PRO A 54 6.15 -15.38 10.23
C PRO A 54 5.45 -15.36 8.85
N VAL A 55 4.93 -14.20 8.44
CA VAL A 55 4.16 -14.04 7.19
C VAL A 55 5.01 -14.39 5.97
N LYS A 56 4.39 -15.09 5.02
CA LYS A 56 4.95 -15.38 3.70
C LYS A 56 3.96 -14.89 2.65
N LEU A 57 4.44 -14.03 1.75
CA LEU A 57 3.63 -13.48 0.67
C LEU A 57 3.77 -14.39 -0.55
N LYS A 58 2.66 -14.88 -1.09
CA LYS A 58 2.67 -15.63 -2.34
C LYS A 58 2.21 -14.71 -3.47
N THR A 59 3.07 -14.49 -4.45
CA THR A 59 2.74 -13.69 -5.63
C THR A 59 1.80 -14.46 -6.56
N TYR A 60 1.23 -13.76 -7.54
CA TYR A 60 0.38 -14.38 -8.56
C TYR A 60 1.13 -15.46 -9.38
N THR A 61 2.44 -15.30 -9.59
CA THR A 61 3.28 -16.30 -10.30
C THR A 61 3.63 -17.50 -9.42
N GLY A 62 3.24 -17.48 -8.14
CA GLY A 62 3.53 -18.53 -7.16
C GLY A 62 4.86 -18.37 -6.43
N GLU A 63 5.63 -17.34 -6.74
CA GLU A 63 6.83 -16.97 -5.99
C GLU A 63 6.48 -16.66 -4.53
N ILE A 64 7.37 -17.05 -3.61
CA ILE A 64 7.22 -16.78 -2.18
C ILE A 64 8.20 -15.68 -1.79
N ILE A 65 7.66 -14.58 -1.29
CA ILE A 65 8.42 -13.45 -0.76
C ILE A 65 8.33 -13.47 0.76
N HIS A 66 9.48 -13.36 1.40
CA HIS A 66 9.60 -13.20 2.85
C HIS A 66 9.85 -11.72 3.16
N PRO A 67 8.92 -11.04 3.85
CA PRO A 67 9.19 -9.69 4.35
C PRO A 67 10.39 -9.70 5.29
N LEU A 68 11.23 -8.66 5.22
CA LEU A 68 12.32 -8.43 6.18
C LEU A 68 11.76 -8.18 7.59
N GLY A 69 10.54 -7.66 7.67
CA GLY A 69 9.79 -7.52 8.90
C GLY A 69 8.46 -6.81 8.66
N LYS A 70 7.84 -6.36 9.74
CA LYS A 70 6.67 -5.48 9.71
C LYS A 70 6.82 -4.35 10.72
N THR A 71 6.11 -3.26 10.48
CA THR A 71 5.92 -2.18 11.44
C THR A 71 4.44 -1.88 11.61
N VAL A 72 4.06 -1.23 12.71
CA VAL A 72 2.72 -0.68 12.91
C VAL A 72 2.77 0.80 12.58
N VAL A 73 1.94 1.23 11.64
CA VAL A 73 1.80 2.64 11.23
C VAL A 73 0.42 3.16 11.59
N ASN A 74 0.35 4.45 11.90
CA ASN A 74 -0.90 5.14 12.13
C ASN A 74 -1.43 5.74 10.83
N ILE A 75 -2.49 5.17 10.28
CA ILE A 75 -3.17 5.66 9.09
C ILE A 75 -4.21 6.71 9.48
N THR A 76 -4.02 7.94 8.99
CA THR A 76 -4.95 9.04 9.19
C THR A 76 -5.67 9.39 7.89
N THR A 77 -7.00 9.38 7.95
CA THR A 77 -7.93 9.86 6.92
C THR A 77 -8.81 10.97 7.53
N PRO A 78 -9.59 11.72 6.72
CA PRO A 78 -10.48 12.75 7.27
C PRO A 78 -11.51 12.25 8.29
N THR A 79 -11.91 10.98 8.20
CA THR A 79 -12.98 10.39 9.02
C THR A 79 -12.50 9.35 10.02
N GLN A 80 -11.25 8.90 9.91
CA GLN A 80 -10.74 7.76 10.67
C GLN A 80 -9.25 7.91 10.96
N ASN A 81 -8.88 7.46 12.16
CA ASN A 81 -7.51 7.19 12.54
C ASN A 81 -7.43 5.71 12.97
N THR A 82 -6.54 4.93 12.34
CA THR A 82 -6.39 3.51 12.64
C THR A 82 -4.93 3.06 12.58
N LYS A 83 -4.54 2.19 13.51
CA LYS A 83 -3.22 1.53 13.46
C LYS A 83 -3.32 0.27 12.63
N GLN A 84 -2.36 0.07 11.72
CA GLN A 84 -2.30 -1.11 10.86
C GLN A 84 -0.87 -1.62 10.72
N ASP A 85 -0.73 -2.93 10.47
CA ASP A 85 0.55 -3.52 10.09
C ASP A 85 0.91 -3.11 8.65
N LEU A 86 2.17 -2.72 8.44
CA LEU A 86 2.81 -2.53 7.14
C LEU A 86 3.97 -3.52 7.00
N TYR A 87 3.96 -4.32 5.95
CA TYR A 87 4.97 -5.36 5.72
C TYR A 87 6.05 -4.88 4.76
N ILE A 88 7.31 -5.18 5.09
CA ILE A 88 8.47 -4.61 4.42
C ILE A 88 9.26 -5.69 3.65
N PRO A 89 8.94 -5.98 2.38
CA PRO A 89 9.76 -6.83 1.53
C PRO A 89 11.06 -6.12 1.11
N GLU A 90 12.07 -6.94 0.76
CA GLU A 90 13.34 -6.43 0.21
C GLU A 90 13.15 -5.78 -1.18
N LYS A 91 12.33 -6.41 -2.02
CA LYS A 91 12.08 -5.99 -3.41
C LYS A 91 10.59 -5.84 -3.67
N GLY A 92 10.25 -4.95 -4.59
CA GLY A 92 8.88 -4.66 -4.99
C GLY A 92 8.82 -3.44 -5.90
N SER A 93 7.60 -3.05 -6.24
CA SER A 93 7.33 -1.78 -6.92
C SER A 93 6.87 -0.73 -5.91
N ASN A 94 6.01 0.19 -6.34
CA ASN A 94 5.36 1.19 -5.49
C ASN A 94 4.76 0.57 -4.21
N PRO A 95 4.65 1.34 -3.12
CA PRO A 95 3.89 0.95 -1.94
C PRO A 95 2.48 0.47 -2.31
N ILE A 96 2.03 -0.63 -1.72
CA ILE A 96 0.79 -1.31 -2.05
C ILE A 96 -0.22 -1.11 -0.91
N PHE A 97 -1.41 -0.62 -1.26
CA PHE A 97 -2.57 -0.56 -0.40
C PHE A 97 -3.44 -1.79 -0.68
N GLY A 98 -3.23 -2.83 0.14
CA GLY A 98 -3.80 -4.15 -0.02
C GLY A 98 -5.18 -4.32 0.64
N ARG A 99 -5.73 -5.53 0.52
CA ARG A 99 -7.06 -5.86 1.05
C ARG A 99 -7.18 -5.77 2.58
N ASP A 100 -6.09 -6.03 3.30
CA ASP A 100 -6.02 -5.83 4.76
C ASP A 100 -6.36 -4.39 5.16
N TRP A 101 -5.86 -3.40 4.44
CA TRP A 101 -6.17 -1.99 4.69
C TRP A 101 -7.49 -1.58 4.03
N LEU A 102 -7.79 -2.06 2.81
CA LEU A 102 -9.07 -1.78 2.14
C LEU A 102 -10.29 -2.20 2.96
N SER A 103 -10.18 -3.27 3.74
CA SER A 103 -11.27 -3.75 4.60
C SER A 103 -11.44 -2.94 5.90
N GLN A 104 -10.47 -2.10 6.25
CA GLN A 104 -10.41 -1.42 7.55
C GLN A 104 -10.39 0.10 7.45
N VAL A 105 -9.93 0.66 6.33
CA VAL A 105 -9.75 2.09 6.13
C VAL A 105 -10.88 2.63 5.26
N THR A 106 -11.61 3.62 5.79
CA THR A 106 -12.66 4.31 5.04
C THR A 106 -12.03 5.27 4.02
N MET A 107 -12.25 5.03 2.73
CA MET A 107 -11.68 5.85 1.65
C MET A 107 -12.70 6.84 1.08
N ASN A 108 -12.20 8.02 0.69
CA ASN A 108 -12.98 9.00 -0.08
C ASN A 108 -12.96 8.64 -1.57
N TRP A 109 -13.89 7.77 -1.97
CA TRP A 109 -14.01 7.30 -3.35
C TRP A 109 -14.36 8.41 -4.35
N GLU A 110 -15.15 9.40 -3.95
CA GLU A 110 -15.52 10.53 -4.81
C GLU A 110 -14.30 11.37 -5.15
N GLY A 111 -13.50 11.73 -4.14
CA GLY A 111 -12.25 12.46 -4.33
C GLY A 111 -11.24 11.68 -5.17
N LEU A 112 -11.17 10.36 -4.99
CA LEU A 112 -10.31 9.49 -5.79
C LEU A 112 -10.74 9.45 -7.27
N HIS A 113 -12.03 9.45 -7.56
CA HIS A 113 -12.55 9.50 -8.92
C HIS A 113 -12.16 10.80 -9.63
N GLN A 114 -12.32 11.95 -8.96
CA GLN A 114 -11.97 13.26 -9.50
C GLN A 114 -10.46 13.38 -9.80
N GLN A 115 -9.60 12.93 -8.90
CA GLN A 115 -8.13 12.92 -9.10
C GLN A 115 -7.73 12.15 -10.35
N ASN A 116 -8.38 11.01 -10.62
CA ASN A 116 -8.09 10.20 -11.80
C ASN A 116 -8.62 10.80 -13.11
N LEU A 117 -9.61 11.70 -13.06
CA LEU A 117 -10.14 12.43 -14.21
C LEU A 117 -9.37 13.71 -14.53
N SER A 118 -8.81 14.38 -13.51
CA SER A 118 -8.08 15.66 -13.64
C SER A 118 -6.65 15.53 -14.15
N ILE A 119 -6.10 14.31 -14.23
CA ILE A 119 -4.83 14.02 -14.90
C ILE A 119 -5.15 13.67 -16.36
N LYS A 120 -5.47 14.71 -17.15
CA LYS A 120 -5.55 14.67 -18.62
C LYS A 120 -4.46 15.53 -19.20
#